data_AF-A0AAD3M8H5-F1
#
_entry.id   AF-A0AAD3M8H5-F1
#
_cell.length_a   1.000
_cell.length_b   1.000
_cell.length_c   1.000
_cell.angle_alpha   90.00
_cell.angle_beta   90.00
_cell.angle_gamma   90.00
#
_symmetry.space_group_name_H-M   'P 1'
#
loop_
_entity.id
_entity.type
_entity.pdbx_description
1 polymer ?
#
loop_
_entity_poly.entity_id
_entity_poly.type
_entity_poly.pdbx_seq_one_letter_code
_entity_poly.pdbx_strand_id
1 'polypeptide(L)'
;RGSNIVTRKISRSVAKIHLGQLESFSLGNLDSKRDWGHAKDYVEAMWLMLQQEEPEDFVIATGEVHSVREFVEKAFKHVGKTVVWEGKDENEVGRCQETGVVHVKVDPKYFRPTEV
;
A
#
# COMPACT_ATOMS: atom_id res chain seq x y z
N ARG A 1 -13.91 8.32 3.17
CA ARG A 1 -13.55 6.88 3.00
C ARG A 1 -12.09 6.64 2.59
N GLY A 2 -11.40 7.56 1.90
CA GLY A 2 -10.04 7.31 1.37
C GLY A 2 -8.90 7.15 2.41
N SER A 3 -9.06 7.58 3.66
CA SER A 3 -8.01 7.50 4.69
C SER A 3 -7.70 6.08 5.18
N ASN A 4 -8.64 5.15 5.00
CA ASN A 4 -8.52 3.76 5.48
C ASN A 4 -8.09 2.78 4.38
N ILE A 5 -7.84 3.28 3.15
CA ILE A 5 -7.28 2.48 2.06
C ILE A 5 -5.79 2.30 2.31
N VAL A 6 -5.28 1.07 2.13
CA VAL A 6 -3.92 0.67 2.51
C VAL A 6 -2.83 1.61 1.95
N THR A 7 -2.92 1.97 0.67
CA THR A 7 -1.95 2.87 0.00
C THR A 7 -1.92 4.27 0.64
N ARG A 8 -3.09 4.83 0.97
CA ARG A 8 -3.20 6.15 1.62
C ARG A 8 -2.85 6.08 3.11
N LYS A 9 -3.12 4.97 3.79
CA LYS A 9 -2.68 4.72 5.16
C LYS A 9 -1.15 4.72 5.24
N ILE A 10 -0.49 3.94 4.37
CA ILE A 10 0.98 3.84 4.31
C ILE A 10 1.61 5.20 4.05
N SER A 11 1.25 5.87 2.95
CA SER A 11 1.84 7.16 2.59
C SER A 11 1.69 8.24 3.68
N ARG A 12 0.53 8.31 4.34
CA ARG A 12 0.32 9.24 5.47
C ARG A 12 1.13 8.87 6.70
N SER A 13 1.22 7.59 7.04
CA SER A 13 2.00 7.13 8.19
C SER A 13 3.49 7.39 7.98
N VAL A 14 4.02 7.10 6.79
CA VAL A 14 5.41 7.37 6.42
C VAL A 14 5.72 8.87 6.51
N ALA A 15 4.84 9.73 5.98
CA ALA A 15 5.00 11.17 6.11
C ALA A 15 5.02 11.63 7.58
N LYS A 16 4.11 11.12 8.42
CA LYS A 16 4.09 11.43 9.86
C LYS A 16 5.35 10.94 10.58
N ILE A 17 5.85 9.75 10.24
CA ILE A 17 7.09 9.21 10.80
C ILE A 17 8.28 10.09 10.42
N HIS A 18 8.37 10.51 9.15
CA HIS A 18 9.42 11.41 8.69
C HIS A 18 9.39 12.76 9.43
N LEU A 19 8.18 13.26 9.75
CA LEU A 19 7.98 14.49 10.52
C LEU A 19 8.09 14.31 12.05
N GLY A 20 8.40 13.10 12.55
CA GLY A 20 8.49 12.82 13.99
C GLY A 20 7.14 12.86 14.74
N GLN A 21 6.02 12.77 14.03
CA GLN A 21 4.66 12.85 14.58
C GLN A 21 4.04 11.48 14.89
N LEU A 22 4.71 10.41 14.48
CA LEU A 22 4.27 9.04 14.65
C LEU A 22 5.50 8.14 14.74
N GLU A 23 5.53 7.22 15.70
CA GLU A 23 6.65 6.28 15.83
C GLU A 23 6.46 5.01 15.01
N SER A 24 5.24 4.46 15.01
CA SER A 24 4.93 3.23 14.27
C SER A 24 3.46 3.15 13.87
N PHE A 25 3.15 2.28 12.91
CA PHE A 25 1.77 1.96 12.51
C PHE A 25 1.62 0.48 12.19
N SER A 26 0.40 -0.04 12.34
CA SER A 26 0.09 -1.45 12.09
C SER A 26 -0.57 -1.68 10.73
N LEU A 27 -0.26 -2.79 10.08
CA LEU A 27 -0.88 -3.29 8.85
C LEU A 27 -1.38 -4.73 9.04
N GLY A 28 -2.19 -5.21 8.10
CA GLY A 28 -2.62 -6.62 8.04
C GLY A 28 -1.61 -7.46 7.25
N ASN A 29 -2.10 -8.25 6.31
CA ASN A 29 -1.28 -9.10 5.46
C ASN A 29 -0.37 -8.27 4.53
N LEU A 30 0.95 -8.37 4.72
CA LEU A 30 1.97 -7.66 3.93
C LEU A 30 2.20 -8.29 2.56
N ASP A 31 1.89 -9.59 2.41
CA ASP A 31 2.12 -10.34 1.18
C ASP A 31 0.91 -10.29 0.24
N SER A 32 -0.18 -9.67 0.67
CA SER A 32 -1.32 -9.34 -0.20
C SER A 32 -0.88 -8.54 -1.42
N LYS A 33 -1.26 -9.03 -2.60
CA LYS A 33 -0.87 -8.50 -3.91
C LYS A 33 -2.01 -7.79 -4.60
N ARG A 34 -1.75 -6.63 -5.21
CA ARG A 34 -2.74 -5.83 -5.93
C ARG A 34 -2.14 -5.17 -7.16
N ASP A 35 -3.00 -4.96 -8.16
CA ASP A 35 -2.77 -4.05 -9.28
C ASP A 35 -3.27 -2.66 -8.88
N TRP A 36 -2.36 -1.67 -8.84
CA TRP A 36 -2.67 -0.30 -8.43
C TRP A 36 -2.33 0.70 -9.53
N GLY A 37 -3.34 1.16 -10.25
CA GLY A 37 -3.25 2.28 -11.17
C GLY A 37 -3.55 3.65 -10.54
N HIS A 38 -3.32 4.72 -11.30
CA HIS A 38 -3.66 6.07 -10.89
C HIS A 38 -5.11 6.42 -11.27
N ALA A 39 -5.89 6.92 -10.30
CA ALA A 39 -7.33 7.13 -10.49
C ALA A 39 -7.69 8.09 -11.64
N LYS A 40 -6.80 9.05 -11.97
CA LYS A 40 -7.02 9.98 -13.09
C LYS A 40 -7.12 9.26 -14.44
N ASP A 41 -6.31 8.23 -14.66
CA ASP A 41 -6.28 7.51 -15.93
C ASP A 41 -7.53 6.61 -16.05
N TYR A 42 -8.02 6.12 -14.92
CA TYR A 42 -9.21 5.27 -14.86
C TYR A 42 -10.50 6.06 -15.12
N VAL A 43 -10.59 7.32 -14.70
CA VAL A 43 -11.76 8.16 -15.03
C VAL A 43 -11.76 8.59 -16.49
N GLU A 44 -10.60 8.70 -17.13
CA GLU A 44 -10.50 8.89 -18.58
C GLU A 44 -10.99 7.65 -19.32
N ALA A 45 -10.61 6.45 -18.88
CA ALA A 45 -11.13 5.21 -19.45
C ALA A 45 -12.67 5.13 -19.35
N MET A 46 -13.25 5.50 -18.20
CA MET A 46 -14.71 5.58 -18.04
C MET A 46 -15.36 6.52 -19.05
N TRP A 47 -14.72 7.67 -19.33
CA TRP A 47 -15.22 8.60 -20.34
C TRP A 47 -15.12 8.03 -21.76
N LEU A 48 -14.00 7.38 -22.11
CA LEU A 48 -13.78 6.75 -23.42
C LEU A 48 -14.78 5.62 -23.71
N MET A 49 -15.19 4.85 -22.69
CA MET A 49 -16.23 3.81 -22.84
C MET A 49 -17.55 4.40 -23.34
N LEU A 50 -17.90 5.61 -22.91
CA LEU A 50 -19.13 6.29 -23.35
C LEU A 50 -19.03 6.87 -24.77
N GLN A 51 -17.84 6.88 -25.37
CA GLN A 51 -17.63 7.39 -26.74
C GLN A 51 -17.65 6.28 -27.79
N GLN A 52 -17.77 5.01 -27.39
CA GLN A 52 -17.84 3.89 -28.33
C GLN A 52 -19.17 3.87 -29.07
N GLU A 53 -19.20 3.34 -30.31
CA GLU A 53 -20.43 3.23 -31.10
C GLU A 53 -21.42 2.23 -30.48
N GLU A 54 -20.91 1.12 -29.95
CA GLU A 54 -21.69 0.06 -29.32
C GLU A 54 -21.30 -0.09 -27.84
N PRO A 55 -22.26 -0.39 -26.95
CA PRO A 55 -22.00 -0.57 -25.53
C PRO A 55 -21.26 -1.90 -25.27
N GLU A 56 -20.12 -1.82 -24.59
CA GLU A 56 -19.28 -2.98 -24.25
C GLU A 56 -18.75 -2.91 -22.82
N ASP A 57 -18.39 -4.07 -22.28
CA ASP A 57 -17.77 -4.22 -20.95
C ASP A 57 -16.24 -4.30 -21.08
N PHE A 58 -15.52 -3.46 -20.33
CA PHE A 58 -14.06 -3.39 -20.38
C PHE A 58 -13.41 -3.68 -19.01
N VAL A 59 -12.34 -4.47 -19.00
CA VAL A 59 -11.44 -4.59 -17.85
C VAL A 59 -10.34 -3.54 -17.98
N ILE A 60 -10.26 -2.63 -17.00
CA ILE A 60 -9.22 -1.59 -16.93
C ILE A 60 -8.30 -1.87 -15.74
N ALA A 61 -7.03 -2.16 -16.04
CA ALA A 61 -5.99 -2.56 -15.09
C ALA A 61 -4.61 -2.15 -15.63
N THR A 62 -3.58 -2.08 -14.77
CA THR A 62 -2.21 -1.84 -15.25
C THR A 62 -1.55 -3.11 -15.79
N GLY A 63 -2.01 -4.28 -15.33
CA GLY A 63 -1.39 -5.57 -15.60
C GLY A 63 -0.19 -5.87 -14.69
N GLU A 64 0.23 -4.92 -13.85
CA GLU A 64 1.36 -5.06 -12.93
C GLU A 64 0.87 -5.26 -11.50
N VAL A 65 1.48 -6.23 -10.81
CA VAL A 65 1.05 -6.64 -9.46
C VAL A 65 2.17 -6.44 -8.45
N HIS A 66 1.84 -5.73 -7.37
CA HIS A 66 2.76 -5.42 -6.29
C HIS A 66 2.20 -5.84 -4.93
N SER A 67 3.08 -6.21 -4.00
CA SER A 67 2.66 -6.54 -2.63
C SER A 67 2.50 -5.29 -1.77
N VAL A 68 1.75 -5.40 -0.67
CA VAL A 68 1.68 -4.36 0.36
C VAL A 68 3.08 -4.08 0.93
N ARG A 69 3.88 -5.12 1.14
CA ARG A 69 5.28 -5.03 1.55
C ARG A 69 6.10 -4.14 0.63
N GLU A 70 6.06 -4.39 -0.67
CA GLU A 70 6.79 -3.60 -1.67
C GLU A 70 6.33 -2.13 -1.66
N PHE A 71 5.02 -1.89 -1.48
CA PHE A 71 4.48 -0.54 -1.38
C PHE A 71 5.05 0.20 -0.15
N VAL A 72 5.16 -0.48 0.99
CA VAL A 72 5.79 0.07 2.22
C VAL A 72 7.26 0.43 1.95
N GLU A 73 8.03 -0.51 1.40
CA GLU A 73 9.45 -0.31 1.11
C GLU A 73 9.67 0.89 0.18
N LYS A 74 8.91 0.96 -0.93
CA LYS A 74 8.97 2.09 -1.85
C LYS A 74 8.58 3.39 -1.16
N ALA A 75 7.55 3.40 -0.30
CA ALA A 75 7.13 4.61 0.40
C ALA A 75 8.22 5.13 1.37
N PHE A 76 8.86 4.27 2.15
CA PHE A 76 9.97 4.67 3.04
C PHE A 76 11.20 5.15 2.26
N LYS A 77 11.49 4.54 1.10
CA LYS A 77 12.59 4.97 0.23
C LYS A 77 12.45 6.44 -0.22
N HIS A 78 11.22 6.92 -0.44
CA HIS A 78 10.97 8.32 -0.82
C HIS A 78 11.31 9.33 0.29
N VAL A 79 11.40 8.88 1.55
CA VAL A 79 11.80 9.72 2.69
C VAL A 79 13.21 9.36 3.21
N GLY A 80 14.01 8.68 2.39
CA GLY A 80 15.40 8.36 2.68
C GLY A 80 15.59 7.34 3.80
N LYS A 81 14.64 6.39 3.94
CA LYS A 81 14.69 5.33 4.96
C LYS A 81 14.58 3.95 4.31
N THR A 82 15.30 2.99 4.86
CA THR A 82 15.30 1.59 4.40
C THR A 82 14.62 0.71 5.44
N VAL A 83 13.66 -0.10 5.02
CA VAL A 83 12.95 -1.05 5.90
C VAL A 83 13.58 -2.43 5.77
N VAL A 84 13.94 -3.02 6.90
CA VAL A 84 14.40 -4.40 7.04
C VAL A 84 13.33 -5.17 7.80
N TRP A 85 12.93 -6.32 7.27
CA TRP A 85 11.90 -7.16 7.86
C TRP A 85 12.51 -8.21 8.79
N GLU A 86 11.98 -8.31 10.00
CA GLU A 86 12.39 -9.26 11.03
C GLU A 86 11.16 -9.99 11.57
N GLY A 87 11.29 -11.28 11.87
CA GLY A 87 10.18 -12.11 12.34
C GLY A 87 9.43 -12.81 11.21
N LYS A 88 8.25 -13.36 11.55
CA LYS A 88 7.37 -14.08 10.62
C LYS A 88 5.91 -13.88 11.04
N ASP A 89 5.03 -13.91 10.05
CA ASP A 89 3.58 -13.85 10.22
C ASP A 89 3.15 -12.65 11.09
N GLU A 90 2.37 -12.87 12.13
CA GLU A 90 1.92 -11.85 13.08
C GLU A 90 3.03 -11.22 13.91
N ASN A 91 4.19 -11.89 14.04
CA ASN A 91 5.36 -11.38 14.74
C ASN A 91 6.31 -10.62 13.82
N GLU A 92 5.96 -10.47 12.54
CA GLU A 92 6.79 -9.75 11.59
C GLU A 92 6.72 -8.22 11.82
N VAL A 93 7.89 -7.60 11.79
CA VAL A 93 8.07 -6.16 11.99
C VAL A 93 8.98 -5.57 10.92
N GLY A 94 8.69 -4.32 10.54
CA GLY A 94 9.55 -3.51 9.67
C GLY A 94 10.38 -2.54 10.49
N ARG A 95 11.69 -2.79 10.57
CA ARG A 95 12.68 -1.95 11.25
C ARG A 95 13.37 -1.01 10.27
N CYS A 96 13.52 0.25 10.65
CA CYS A 96 14.33 1.21 9.92
C CYS A 96 15.82 0.89 10.10
N GLN A 97 16.55 0.68 9.01
CA GLN A 97 17.97 0.32 9.07
C GLN A 97 18.82 1.41 9.72
N GLU A 98 18.51 2.67 9.45
CA GLU A 98 19.31 3.83 9.86
C GLU A 98 19.14 4.18 11.34
N THR A 99 17.95 3.93 11.90
CA THR A 99 17.63 4.30 13.29
C THR A 99 17.50 3.10 14.22
N GLY A 100 17.36 1.89 13.68
CA GLY A 100 17.02 0.69 14.43
C GLY A 100 15.59 0.69 14.99
N VAL A 101 14.77 1.70 14.71
CA VAL A 101 13.40 1.82 15.24
C VAL A 101 12.42 1.01 14.41
N VAL A 102 11.51 0.30 15.07
CA VAL A 102 10.41 -0.42 14.41
C VAL A 102 9.31 0.57 14.04
N HIS A 103 9.07 0.74 12.75
CA HIS A 103 8.04 1.66 12.22
C HIS A 103 6.79 0.93 11.73
N VAL A 104 6.91 -0.34 11.34
CA VAL A 104 5.79 -1.12 10.80
C VAL A 104 5.60 -2.38 11.64
N LYS A 105 4.36 -2.67 12.00
CA LYS A 105 3.98 -3.87 12.75
C LYS A 105 2.88 -4.60 12.01
N VAL A 106 2.89 -5.93 12.05
CA VAL A 106 1.74 -6.74 11.60
C VAL A 106 0.75 -6.86 12.77
N ASP A 107 -0.53 -6.69 12.47
CA ASP A 107 -1.62 -6.86 13.45
C ASP A 107 -2.73 -7.71 12.82
N PRO A 108 -2.99 -8.92 13.37
CA PRO A 108 -4.02 -9.85 12.90
C PRO A 108 -5.41 -9.22 12.76
N LYS A 109 -5.73 -8.18 13.55
CA LYS A 109 -7.02 -7.49 13.47
C LYS A 109 -7.28 -6.86 12.10
N TYR A 110 -6.24 -6.56 11.34
CA TYR A 110 -6.36 -5.98 10.00
C TYR A 110 -6.39 -7.01 8.87
N PHE A 111 -6.32 -8.30 9.18
CA PHE A 111 -6.42 -9.36 8.18
C PHE A 111 -7.85 -9.40 7.65
N ARG A 112 -7.99 -9.36 6.32
CA ARG A 112 -9.31 -9.50 5.69
C ARG A 112 -9.55 -10.97 5.36
N PRO A 113 -10.77 -11.49 5.60
CA PRO A 113 -11.10 -12.89 5.30
C PRO A 113 -10.91 -13.29 3.83
N THR A 114 -10.91 -12.31 2.92
CA THR A 114 -10.83 -12.49 1.47
C THR A 114 -9.48 -12.09 0.88
N GLU A 115 -8.45 -11.89 1.70
CA GLU A 115 -7.08 -11.70 1.24
C GLU A 115 -6.45 -13.06 0.92
N VAL A 116 -6.57 -13.49 -0.34
CA VAL A 116 -5.81 -14.60 -0.95
C VAL A 116 -4.49 -14.07 -1.50
#